data_AF-A0A2G7GSY7-F1
#
_entry.id   AF-A0A2G7GSY7-F1
#
_cell.length_a   1.000
_cell.length_b   1.000
_cell.length_c   1.000
_cell.angle_alpha   90.00
_cell.angle_beta   90.00
_cell.angle_gamma   90.00
#
_symmetry.space_group_name_H-M   'P 1'
#
loop_
_entity.id
_entity.type
_entity.pdbx_description
1 polymer ?
#
loop_
_entity_poly.entity_id
_entity_poly.type
_entity_poly.pdbx_seq_one_letter_code
_entity_poly.pdbx_strand_id
1 'polypeptide(L)'
;MSEPAVLPVLLVIVPPDWEADPAALAELRRCLADDYGARLSLRQGAVPMRSPLPLFCGVWPRGLIWYARRDVVPRVQQAFFTLNWLDLDDAAV
;
A
#
# COMPACT_ATOMS: atom_id res chain seq x y z
N MET A 1 32.57 -3.65 10.34
CA MET A 1 31.60 -3.39 9.27
C MET A 1 30.25 -3.26 9.92
N SER A 2 29.63 -2.08 9.90
CA SER A 2 28.26 -1.93 10.39
C SER A 2 27.32 -2.55 9.35
N GLU A 3 26.52 -3.54 9.76
CA GLU A 3 25.46 -4.06 8.91
C GLU A 3 24.54 -2.91 8.48
N PRO A 4 24.04 -2.88 7.23
CA PRO A 4 23.13 -1.84 6.80
C PRO A 4 21.90 -1.88 7.70
N ALA A 5 21.60 -0.76 8.36
CA ALA A 5 20.42 -0.66 9.22
C ALA A 5 19.18 -1.03 8.39
N VAL A 6 18.54 -2.14 8.75
CA VAL A 6 17.36 -2.64 8.04
C VAL A 6 16.17 -1.75 8.42
N LEU A 7 15.96 -0.67 7.68
CA LEU A 7 14.90 0.30 7.94
C LEU A 7 13.50 -0.35 7.76
N PRO A 8 12.47 0.17 8.46
CA PRO A 8 11.10 -0.27 8.22
C PRO A 8 10.65 0.05 6.80
N VAL A 9 10.01 -0.92 6.15
CA VAL A 9 9.48 -0.78 4.80
C VAL A 9 8.04 -1.31 4.78
N LEU A 10 7.13 -0.52 4.21
CA LEU A 10 5.83 -1.03 3.78
C LEU A 10 5.94 -1.42 2.30
N LEU A 11 5.89 -2.71 2.03
CA LEU A 11 5.71 -3.22 0.68
C LEU A 11 4.21 -3.38 0.42
N VAL A 12 3.69 -2.73 -0.62
CA VAL A 12 2.31 -2.94 -1.07
C VAL A 12 2.34 -3.68 -2.41
N ILE A 13 1.75 -4.87 -2.43
CA ILE A 13 1.48 -5.60 -3.68
C ILE A 13 0.11 -5.14 -4.18
N VAL A 14 0.11 -4.43 -5.30
CA VAL A 14 -1.07 -3.84 -5.93
C VAL A 14 -1.62 -4.83 -6.96
N PRO A 15 -2.94 -5.10 -7.01
CA PRO A 15 -3.50 -5.94 -8.06
C PRO A 15 -3.19 -5.37 -9.46
N PRO A 16 -3.09 -6.22 -10.50
CA PRO A 16 -2.65 -5.78 -11.82
C PRO A 16 -3.59 -4.76 -12.49
N ASP A 17 -4.88 -4.79 -12.19
CA ASP A 17 -5.92 -3.94 -12.80
C ASP A 17 -6.33 -2.77 -11.89
N TRP A 18 -5.47 -2.42 -10.95
CA TRP A 18 -5.71 -1.33 -10.00
C TRP A 18 -4.77 -0.17 -10.29
N GLU A 19 -5.33 1.04 -10.18
CA GLU A 19 -4.60 2.29 -10.27
C GLU A 19 -4.37 2.87 -8.88
N ALA A 20 -3.45 3.83 -8.80
CA ALA A 20 -3.17 4.57 -7.58
C ALA A 20 -3.65 6.01 -7.72
N ASP A 21 -4.36 6.52 -6.70
CA ASP A 21 -4.63 7.96 -6.59
C ASP A 21 -3.30 8.65 -6.22
N PRO A 22 -2.75 9.53 -7.08
CA PRO A 22 -1.48 10.20 -6.81
C PRO A 22 -1.47 11.01 -5.50
N ALA A 23 -2.58 11.63 -5.13
CA ALA A 23 -2.68 12.46 -3.93
C ALA A 23 -2.69 11.58 -2.67
N ALA A 24 -3.55 10.57 -2.64
CA ALA A 24 -3.59 9.60 -1.53
C ALA A 24 -2.27 8.81 -1.39
N LEU A 25 -1.61 8.48 -2.51
CA LEU A 25 -0.32 7.80 -2.50
C LEU A 25 0.80 8.70 -1.96
N ALA A 26 0.81 9.99 -2.31
CA ALA A 26 1.75 10.96 -1.75
C ALA A 26 1.54 11.12 -0.23
N GLU A 27 0.30 11.17 0.22
CA GLU A 27 -0.04 11.24 1.63
C GLU A 27 0.38 9.98 2.40
N LEU A 28 0.17 8.80 1.82
CA LEU A 28 0.64 7.54 2.38
C LEU A 28 2.17 7.53 2.55
N ARG A 29 2.91 8.02 1.55
CA ARG A 29 4.38 8.14 1.63
C ARG A 29 4.81 9.09 2.74
N ARG A 30 4.17 10.25 2.85
CA ARG A 30 4.44 11.25 3.88
C ARG A 30 4.21 10.69 5.28
N CYS A 31 3.04 10.11 5.52
CA CYS A 31 2.69 9.47 6.79
C CYS A 31 3.69 8.37 7.19
N LEU A 32 4.07 7.50 6.25
CA LEU A 32 5.08 6.47 6.52
C LEU A 32 6.44 7.05 6.91
N ALA A 33 6.90 8.08 6.20
CA ALA A 33 8.19 8.70 6.45
C ALA A 33 8.21 9.48 7.78
N ASP A 34 7.21 10.33 7.99
CA ASP A 34 7.19 11.29 9.10
C ASP A 34 6.80 10.62 10.42
N ASP A 35 5.78 9.75 10.41
CA ASP A 35 5.23 9.17 11.64
C ASP A 35 5.94 7.86 12.05
N TYR A 36 6.49 7.13 11.08
CA TYR A 36 7.02 5.78 11.31
C TYR A 36 8.47 5.59 10.85
N GLY A 37 9.11 6.58 10.23
CA GLY A 37 10.45 6.44 9.66
C GLY A 37 10.55 5.35 8.59
N ALA A 38 9.41 5.00 7.97
CA ALA A 38 9.26 3.89 7.07
C ALA A 38 9.26 4.34 5.60
N ARG A 39 9.69 3.45 4.70
CA ARG A 39 9.63 3.69 3.25
C ARG A 39 8.49 2.91 2.61
N LEU A 40 7.85 3.50 1.60
CA LEU A 40 6.89 2.81 0.75
C LEU A 40 7.58 2.15 -0.45
N SER A 41 7.32 0.86 -0.67
CA SER A 41 7.70 0.13 -1.88
C SER A 41 6.43 -0.43 -2.53
N LEU A 42 6.28 -0.24 -3.83
CA LEU A 42 5.15 -0.75 -4.60
C LEU A 42 5.61 -1.86 -5.53
N ARG A 43 4.82 -2.92 -5.63
CA ARG A 43 4.98 -3.98 -6.62
C ARG A 43 3.64 -4.31 -7.22
N GLN A 44 3.60 -4.55 -8.52
CA GLN A 44 2.42 -5.09 -9.17
C GLN A 44 2.36 -6.59 -8.93
N GLY A 45 1.19 -7.10 -8.57
CA GLY A 45 0.93 -8.52 -8.41
C GLY A 45 0.92 -9.23 -9.77
N ALA A 46 1.36 -10.49 -9.77
CA ALA A 46 1.37 -11.33 -10.98
C ALA A 46 0.12 -12.23 -11.08
N VAL A 47 -0.74 -12.22 -10.07
CA VAL A 47 -1.95 -13.06 -9.99
C VAL A 47 -3.17 -12.19 -9.70
N PRO A 48 -4.39 -12.63 -10.06
CA PRO A 48 -5.63 -11.94 -9.71
C PRO A 48 -5.74 -11.73 -8.19
N MET A 49 -6.02 -10.50 -7.78
CA MET A 49 -6.15 -10.10 -6.37
C MET A 49 -7.35 -9.17 -6.21
N ARG A 50 -8.08 -9.33 -5.10
CA ARG A 50 -9.28 -8.51 -4.81
C ARG A 50 -8.96 -7.18 -4.13
N SER A 51 -7.75 -7.02 -3.59
CA SER A 51 -7.33 -5.83 -2.88
C SER A 51 -5.81 -5.75 -2.81
N PRO A 52 -5.24 -4.56 -2.60
CA PRO A 52 -3.83 -4.40 -2.28
C PRO A 52 -3.45 -5.19 -1.02
N LEU A 53 -2.25 -5.78 -1.04
CA LEU A 53 -1.71 -6.54 0.08
C LEU A 53 -0.55 -5.76 0.72
N PRO A 54 -0.77 -5.14 1.90
CA PRO A 54 0.29 -4.48 2.66
C PRO A 54 1.13 -5.49 3.45
N LEU A 55 2.45 -5.43 3.27
CA LEU A 55 3.45 -6.26 3.93
C LEU A 55 4.42 -5.35 4.70
N PHE A 56 4.50 -5.57 6.01
CA PHE A 56 5.38 -4.82 6.91
C PHE A 56 6.74 -5.53 6.97
N CYS A 57 7.70 -5.04 6.20
CA CYS A 57 9.03 -5.61 5.99
C CYS A 57 10.11 -4.82 6.75
N GLY A 58 11.26 -5.44 6.99
CA GLY A 58 12.38 -4.83 7.71
C GLY A 58 12.16 -4.73 9.22
N VAL A 59 12.90 -3.84 9.90
CA VAL A 59 12.82 -3.71 11.36
C VAL A 59 11.83 -2.61 11.73
N TRP A 60 10.66 -3.02 12.20
CA TRP A 60 9.68 -2.13 12.80
C TRP A 60 9.85 -2.12 14.32
N PRO A 61 9.93 -0.95 14.98
CA PRO A 61 9.98 -0.88 16.44
C PRO A 61 8.76 -1.58 17.05
N ARG A 62 8.99 -2.45 18.05
CA ARG A 62 7.95 -3.32 18.65
C ARG A 62 6.69 -2.56 19.11
N GLY A 63 6.86 -1.34 19.61
CA GLY A 63 5.75 -0.49 20.03
C GLY A 63 5.00 0.19 18.88
N LEU A 64 5.63 0.36 17.71
CA LEU A 64 5.08 1.14 16.60
C LEU A 64 4.35 0.30 15.55
N ILE A 65 4.77 -0.96 15.34
CA ILE A 65 4.19 -1.80 14.27
C ILE A 65 2.68 -1.99 14.41
N TRP A 66 2.17 -2.05 15.64
CA TRP A 66 0.73 -2.21 15.86
C TRP A 66 -0.06 -0.96 15.47
N TYR A 67 0.42 0.23 15.83
CA TYR A 67 -0.18 1.50 15.42
C TYR A 67 -0.09 1.69 13.90
N ALA A 68 1.08 1.41 13.32
CA ALA A 68 1.28 1.48 11.89
C ALA A 68 0.31 0.56 11.14
N ARG A 69 0.11 -0.68 11.58
CA ARG A 69 -0.87 -1.59 10.97
C ARG A 69 -2.29 -1.04 11.01
N ARG A 70 -2.70 -0.43 12.12
CA ARG A 70 -4.06 0.10 12.29
C ARG A 70 -4.32 1.35 11.45
N ASP A 71 -3.34 2.24 11.36
CA ASP A 71 -3.46 3.53 10.65
C ASP A 71 -3.20 3.41 9.14
N VAL A 72 -2.21 2.60 8.75
CA VAL A 72 -1.75 2.53 7.36
C VAL A 72 -2.65 1.67 6.48
N VAL A 73 -3.25 0.60 7.01
CA VAL A 73 -4.10 -0.30 6.22
C VAL A 73 -5.29 0.43 5.57
N PRO A 74 -6.07 1.26 6.29
CA PRO A 74 -7.12 2.08 5.68
C PRO A 74 -6.61 3.04 4.60
N ARG A 75 -5.44 3.67 4.82
CA ARG A 75 -4.83 4.58 3.85
C ARG A 75 -4.39 3.87 2.57
N VAL A 76 -3.88 2.64 2.69
CA VAL A 76 -3.59 1.78 1.54
C VAL A 76 -4.87 1.50 0.76
N GLN A 77 -5.97 1.17 1.42
CA GLN A 77 -7.24 0.92 0.75
C GLN A 77 -7.80 2.15 0.03
N GLN A 78 -7.53 3.35 0.53
CA GLN A 78 -7.92 4.61 -0.12
C GLN A 78 -7.00 5.00 -1.29
N ALA A 79 -5.73 4.60 -1.23
CA ALA A 79 -4.73 5.00 -2.21
C ALA A 79 -4.79 4.20 -3.52
N PHE A 80 -5.47 3.05 -3.54
CA PHE A 80 -5.60 2.23 -4.73
C PHE A 80 -7.07 1.93 -5.03
N PHE A 81 -7.43 1.93 -6.30
CA PHE A 81 -8.77 1.66 -6.78
C PHE A 81 -8.71 0.85 -8.07
N THR A 82 -9.82 0.23 -8.43
CA THR A 82 -9.97 -0.42 -9.74
C THR A 82 -10.91 0.41 -10.61
N LEU A 83 -10.59 0.53 -11.90
CA LEU A 83 -11.44 1.16 -12.89
C LEU A 83 -12.43 0.17 -13.52
N ASN A 84 -13.03 -0.72 -12.73
CA ASN A 84 -14.11 -1.62 -13.19
C ASN A 84 -15.42 -0.88 -13.60
N TRP A 85 -15.37 0.42 -13.87
CA TRP A 85 -16.50 1.26 -14.28
C TRP A 85 -16.83 1.17 -15.77
N LEU A 86 -16.48 0.07 -16.44
CA LEU A 86 -16.77 -0.15 -17.86
C LEU A 86 -17.33 -1.54 -18.19
N ASP A 87 -17.79 -2.29 -17.19
CA ASP A 87 -18.85 -3.29 -17.41
C ASP A 87 -20.20 -2.63 -17.12
N LEU A 88 -20.48 -1.55 -17.84
CA LEU A 88 -21.86 -1.14 -18.07
C LEU A 88 -22.41 -2.15 -19.07
N ASP A 89 -22.84 -3.31 -18.57
CA ASP A 89 -23.75 -4.19 -19.30
C ASP A 89 -25.00 -3.37 -19.62
N ASP A 90 -25.01 -2.75 -20.80
CA ASP A 90 -26.22 -2.46 -21.57
C ASP A 90 -26.85 -3.80 -21.97
N ALA A 91 -27.30 -4.55 -20.97
CA ALA A 91 -28.40 -5.48 -21.07
C ALA A 91 -29.70 -4.68 -21.18
N ALA A 92 -29.86 -3.95 -22.29
CA ALA A 92 -31.08 -3.23 -22.60
C ALA A 92 -31.23 -2.95 -24.11
N VAL A 93 -31.17 -3.97 -24.97
CA VAL A 93 -32.02 -4.08 -26.19
C VAL A 93 -32.31 -5.55 -26.48
#